data_AF-A0A266N995-F1
#
_entry.id   AF-A0A266N995-F1
#
_cell.length_a   1.000
_cell.length_b   1.000
_cell.length_c   1.000
_cell.angle_alpha   90.00
_cell.angle_beta   90.00
_cell.angle_gamma   90.00
#
_symmetry.space_group_name_H-M   'P 1'
#
loop_
_entity.id
_entity.type
_entity.pdbx_description
1 polymer ?
#
loop_
_entity_poly.entity_id
_entity_poly.type
_entity_poly.pdbx_seq_one_letter_code
_entity_poly.pdbx_strand_id
1 'polypeptide(L)'
;MSLPILIWSTHKLADGWVLLCVDASLELPGEPEALLGYRRAVHPFHFDESDDPVMDFKRVVSEMTYVMGRGLGIEVHTLSVSRARAFWG
;
A
#
# COMPACT_ATOMS: atom_id res chain seq x y z
N MET A 1 3.85 -9.83 19.66
CA MET A 1 4.12 -10.18 18.25
C MET A 1 4.80 -8.98 17.63
N SER A 2 5.98 -9.14 17.03
CA SER A 2 6.59 -8.08 16.22
C SER A 2 5.71 -7.83 15.00
N LEU A 3 5.54 -6.57 14.60
CA LEU A 3 4.83 -6.25 13.37
C LEU A 3 5.56 -6.89 12.18
N PRO A 4 4.85 -7.58 11.27
CA PRO A 4 5.44 -8.14 10.07
C PRO A 4 6.07 -7.03 9.20
N ILE A 5 7.22 -7.32 8.62
CA ILE A 5 7.98 -6.38 7.79
C ILE A 5 7.38 -6.38 6.38
N LEU A 6 7.04 -5.20 5.87
CA LEU A 6 6.62 -5.02 4.48
C LEU A 6 7.84 -4.85 3.57
N ILE A 7 7.94 -5.69 2.55
CA ILE A 7 9.00 -5.67 1.55
C ILE A 7 8.41 -5.11 0.26
N TRP A 8 8.94 -3.99 -0.21
CA TRP A 8 8.50 -3.35 -1.45
C TRP A 8 9.45 -3.66 -2.59
N SER A 9 8.89 -3.98 -3.75
CA SER A 9 9.65 -4.15 -4.99
C SER A 9 8.91 -3.52 -6.16
N THR A 10 9.66 -3.17 -7.20
CA THR A 10 9.12 -2.57 -8.41
C THR A 10 9.68 -3.25 -9.65
N HIS A 11 8.85 -3.43 -10.66
CA HIS A 11 9.24 -4.06 -11.92
C HIS A 11 8.72 -3.25 -13.11
N LYS A 12 9.59 -3.01 -14.09
CA LYS A 12 9.15 -2.44 -15.37
C LYS A 12 8.32 -3.45 -16.15
N LEU A 13 7.19 -3.02 -16.68
CA LEU A 13 6.33 -3.78 -17.58
C LEU A 13 6.41 -3.21 -19.00
N ALA A 14 5.67 -3.83 -19.93
CA ALA A 14 5.53 -3.34 -21.30
C ALA A 14 4.86 -1.95 -21.33
N ASP A 15 5.10 -1.20 -22.41
CA ASP A 15 4.42 0.07 -22.71
C ASP A 15 4.50 1.12 -21.59
N GLY A 16 5.62 1.17 -20.87
CA GLY A 16 5.85 2.18 -19.82
C GLY A 16 5.16 1.89 -18.49
N TRP A 17 4.38 0.82 -18.37
CA TRP A 17 3.79 0.40 -17.11
C TRP A 17 4.85 0.00 -16.08
N VAL A 18 4.54 0.22 -14.80
CA VAL A 18 5.35 -0.20 -13.66
C VAL A 18 4.50 -1.04 -12.73
N LEU A 19 4.97 -2.23 -12.36
CA LEU A 19 4.38 -3.05 -11.32
C LEU A 19 4.96 -2.65 -9.97
N LEU A 20 4.09 -2.24 -9.05
CA LEU A 20 4.42 -2.09 -7.63
C LEU A 20 3.99 -3.36 -6.90
N CYS A 21 4.89 -3.90 -6.08
CA CYS A 21 4.65 -5.08 -5.27
C CYS A 21 4.95 -4.74 -3.81
N VAL A 22 4.13 -5.24 -2.89
CA VAL A 22 4.40 -5.26 -1.46
C VAL A 22 4.09 -6.65 -0.91
N ASP A 23 5.05 -7.25 -0.23
CA ASP A 23 4.94 -8.58 0.35
C ASP A 23 5.23 -8.52 1.86
N ALA A 24 4.57 -9.39 2.63
CA ALA A 24 4.78 -9.60 4.06
C ALA A 24 4.97 -11.10 4.30
N SER A 25 6.10 -11.49 4.87
CA SER A 25 6.31 -12.87 5.33
C SER A 25 5.49 -13.13 6.59
N LEU A 26 4.79 -14.25 6.59
CA LEU A 26 3.95 -14.76 7.68
C LEU A 26 4.45 -16.13 8.15
N GLU A 27 5.70 -16.48 7.84
CA GLU A 27 6.29 -17.77 8.20
C GLU A 27 6.23 -18.01 9.71
N LEU A 28 5.81 -19.22 10.09
CA LEU A 28 5.73 -19.67 11.47
C LEU A 28 6.40 -21.04 11.63
N PRO A 29 6.85 -21.41 12.85
CA PRO A 29 7.29 -22.78 13.11
C PRO A 29 6.17 -23.78 12.79
N GLY A 30 6.36 -24.59 11.75
CA GLY A 30 5.36 -25.55 11.26
C GLY A 30 4.59 -25.09 10.01
N GLU A 31 4.66 -23.81 9.66
CA GLU A 31 4.16 -23.22 8.41
C GLU A 31 5.32 -22.50 7.71
N PRO A 32 6.19 -23.25 7.03
CA PRO A 32 7.45 -22.73 6.50
C PRO A 32 7.26 -21.79 5.30
N GLU A 33 6.07 -21.70 4.74
CA GLU A 33 5.75 -20.82 3.62
C GLU A 33 4.36 -20.22 3.81
N ALA A 34 4.32 -18.97 4.27
CA ALA A 34 3.11 -18.18 4.37
C ALA A 34 3.45 -16.72 4.02
N LEU A 35 2.68 -16.12 3.11
CA LEU A 35 2.89 -14.75 2.68
C LEU A 35 1.57 -14.05 2.40
N LEU A 36 1.55 -12.75 2.64
CA LEU A 36 0.53 -11.85 2.11
C LEU A 36 1.22 -10.90 1.13
N GLY A 37 0.67 -10.76 -0.07
CA GLY A 37 1.23 -9.88 -1.09
C GLY A 37 0.17 -9.09 -1.82
N TYR A 38 0.47 -7.84 -2.16
CA TYR A 38 -0.37 -7.00 -3.01
C TYR A 38 0.46 -6.41 -4.16
N ARG A 39 -0.08 -6.54 -5.39
CA ARG A 39 0.58 -6.15 -6.63
C ARG A 39 -0.35 -5.25 -7.43
N ARG A 40 0.16 -4.13 -7.92
CA ARG A 40 -0.59 -3.15 -8.70
C ARG A 40 0.24 -2.59 -9.83
N ALA A 41 -0.27 -2.70 -11.05
CA ALA A 41 0.29 -2.01 -12.19
C ALA A 41 -0.16 -0.54 -12.17
N VAL A 42 0.79 0.38 -12.35
CA VAL A 42 0.56 1.81 -12.49
C VAL A 42 1.26 2.31 -13.74
N HIS A 43 0.58 3.17 -14.49
CA HIS A 43 1.17 3.83 -15.65
C HIS A 43 1.66 5.23 -15.24
N PRO A 44 2.94 5.57 -15.42
CA PRO A 44 3.50 6.85 -14.97
C PRO A 44 2.79 8.09 -15.52
N PHE A 45 2.21 7.98 -16.72
CA PHE A 45 1.47 9.07 -17.36
C PHE A 45 0.27 9.55 -16.53
N HIS A 46 -0.31 8.68 -15.70
CA HIS A 46 -1.37 9.09 -14.77
C HIS A 46 -0.86 10.05 -13.67
N PHE A 47 0.45 10.06 -13.40
CA PHE A 47 1.08 11.01 -12.49
C PHE A 47 1.57 12.25 -13.24
N ASP A 48 2.05 12.12 -14.48
CA ASP A 48 2.54 13.27 -15.26
C ASP A 48 1.43 14.28 -15.60
N GLU A 49 0.19 13.82 -15.75
CA GLU A 49 -1.00 14.68 -15.96
C GLU A 49 -1.61 15.21 -14.64
N SER A 50 -1.04 14.84 -13.49
CA SER A 50 -1.53 15.27 -12.18
C SER A 50 -0.98 16.65 -11.80
N ASP A 51 -1.82 17.43 -11.10
CA ASP A 51 -1.41 18.68 -10.46
C ASP A 51 -0.33 18.45 -9.37
N ASP A 52 -0.28 17.25 -8.77
CA ASP A 52 0.76 16.84 -7.82
C ASP A 52 1.12 15.34 -7.99
N PRO A 53 2.04 15.03 -8.93
CA PRO A 53 2.48 13.67 -9.25
C PRO A 53 3.01 12.91 -8.03
N VAL A 54 3.65 13.62 -7.10
CA VAL A 54 4.25 13.04 -5.89
C VAL A 54 3.16 12.63 -4.90
N MET A 55 2.12 13.44 -4.74
CA MET A 55 0.99 13.12 -3.86
C MET A 55 0.16 11.96 -4.42
N ASP A 56 -0.04 11.89 -5.73
CA ASP A 56 -0.77 10.78 -6.34
C ASP A 56 0.02 9.46 -6.26
N PHE A 57 1.33 9.49 -6.44
CA PHE A 57 2.16 8.31 -6.19
C PHE A 57 2.11 7.87 -4.72
N LYS A 58 2.20 8.82 -3.78
CA LYS A 58 2.05 8.55 -2.33
C LYS A 58 0.69 7.96 -2.00
N ARG A 59 -0.37 8.34 -2.71
CA ARG A 59 -1.72 7.80 -2.54
C ARG A 59 -1.77 6.32 -2.90
N VAL A 60 -1.12 5.92 -3.99
CA VAL A 60 -1.02 4.50 -4.37
C VAL A 60 -0.30 3.68 -3.29
N VAL A 61 0.85 4.16 -2.81
CA VAL A 61 1.61 3.49 -1.74
C VAL A 61 0.78 3.42 -0.45
N SER A 62 0.05 4.48 -0.11
CA SER A 62 -0.80 4.54 1.08
C SER A 62 -1.98 3.57 1.01
N GLU A 63 -2.62 3.46 -0.16
CA GLU A 63 -3.70 2.49 -0.42
C GLU A 63 -3.18 1.06 -0.28
N MET A 64 -2.05 0.75 -0.92
CA MET A 64 -1.41 -0.56 -0.84
C MET A 64 -1.02 -0.91 0.60
N THR A 65 -0.46 0.05 1.35
CA THR A 65 -0.12 -0.12 2.77
C THR A 65 -1.37 -0.36 3.63
N TYR A 66 -2.46 0.36 3.35
CA TYR A 66 -3.73 0.18 4.06
C TYR A 66 -4.31 -1.22 3.85
N VAL A 67 -4.34 -1.69 2.60
CA VAL A 67 -4.82 -3.04 2.26
C VAL A 67 -3.96 -4.11 2.95
N MET A 68 -2.64 -3.95 2.93
CA MET A 68 -1.74 -4.86 3.63
C MET A 68 -1.98 -4.85 5.14
N GLY A 69 -2.08 -3.69 5.78
CA GLY A 69 -2.37 -3.60 7.21
C GLY A 69 -3.68 -4.30 7.59
N ARG A 70 -4.74 -4.08 6.80
CA ARG A 70 -6.02 -4.77 6.96
C ARG A 70 -5.89 -6.29 6.80
N GLY A 71 -5.17 -6.76 5.78
CA GLY A 71 -4.96 -8.19 5.53
C GLY A 71 -4.12 -8.86 6.61
N LEU A 72 -3.20 -8.13 7.25
CA LEU A 72 -2.38 -8.61 8.36
C LEU A 72 -3.11 -8.60 9.71
N GLY A 73 -4.37 -8.15 9.76
CA GLY A 73 -5.10 -7.97 11.01
C GLY A 73 -4.47 -6.93 11.94
N ILE A 74 -3.52 -6.14 11.45
CA ILE A 74 -2.99 -4.97 12.14
C ILE A 74 -4.07 -3.91 11.98
N GLU A 75 -4.73 -3.53 13.08
CA GLU A 75 -5.64 -2.39 13.04
C GLU A 75 -4.86 -1.16 12.56
N VAL A 76 -4.98 -0.86 11.26
CA VAL A 76 -4.78 0.49 10.78
C VAL A 76 -5.98 1.23 11.34
N HIS A 77 -5.83 1.80 12.54
CA HIS A 77 -6.79 2.77 13.05
C HIS A 77 -6.83 3.92 12.04
N THR A 78 -7.70 3.82 11.04
CA THR A 78 -8.23 5.00 10.37
C THR A 78 -8.90 5.78 11.47
N LEU A 79 -8.20 6.81 11.96
CA LEU A 79 -8.74 7.76 12.90
C LEU A 79 -10.12 8.16 12.39
N SER A 80 -11.13 7.98 13.24
CA SER A 80 -12.49 8.39 12.96
C SER A 80 -12.51 9.82 12.39
N VAL A 81 -13.31 9.99 11.34
CA VAL A 81 -13.61 11.28 10.68
C VAL A 81 -14.12 12.35 11.67
N SER A 82 -14.42 11.97 12.93
CA SER A 82 -14.75 12.88 14.04
C SER A 82 -13.63 13.85 14.47
N ARG A 83 -12.43 13.82 13.86
CA ARG A 83 -11.40 14.87 14.01
C ARG A 83 -11.28 15.82 12.81
N ALA A 84 -12.12 15.67 11.77
CA ALA A 84 -12.30 16.71 10.78
C ALA A 84 -13.13 17.85 11.41
N ARG A 85 -12.45 18.90 11.91
CA ARG A 85 -13.09 20.19 12.23
C ARG A 85 -13.50 20.90 10.94
N ALA A 86 -14.48 20.35 10.22
CA ALA A 86 -15.14 21.05 9.13
C ALA A 86 -16.65 20.93 9.36
N PHE A 87 -17.28 22.10 9.44
CA PHE A 87 -18.70 22.37 9.76
C PHE A 87 -19.05 22.26 11.25
N TRP A 88 -18.77 23.33 12.01
CA TRP A 88 -19.78 24.18 12.66
C TRP A 88 -19.11 25.51 13.03
N GLY A 89 -19.58 26.55 12.37
CA GLY A 89 -19.30 27.98 12.53
C GLY A 89 -20.27 28.68 11.60
#